data_AF-A0A7S1WWZ4-F1
#
_entry.id   AF-A0A7S1WWZ4-F1
#
_cell.length_a   1.000
_cell.length_b   1.000
_cell.length_c   1.000
_cell.angle_alpha   90.00
_cell.angle_beta   90.00
_cell.angle_gamma   90.00
#
_symmetry.space_group_name_H-M   'P 1'
#
loop_
_entity.id
_entity.type
_entity.pdbx_description
1 polymer ?
#
loop_
_entity_poly.entity_id
_entity_poly.type
_entity_poly.pdbx_seq_one_letter_code
_entity_poly.pdbx_strand_id
1 'polypeptide(L)'
;RFKVVLVQVLGVPGQVFGDDVMTDYVRFDFDGNGRLEVNEVYKLVKFNLWEHVKALGGTPTQVSVPFKTLEQAGYTTSRELGEGSQAVVRLARDSQGRERCIKCYKKGQMSVGGLEELKDEFEAMQLLGCQSIAQTFEVFQDTSFYYMVNEVYYGGDFGQLKQRARLQGVNMDEDWWRKLFRQCLRALEFMHQQAMIHCDIKEPNIMLKTDQLHKPEVVVVDFGLSKAMGAGETGICGGTPGYIPPETLKTRKWFPGGDVFSLGVVMFQMMTDSIPDPKARTRVHTKGLFLEGCATFQDMCQATMA
;
A
#
# COMPACT_ATOMS: atom_id res chain seq x y z
N ARG A 1 -10.57 -1.53 31.73
CA ARG A 1 -10.40 -2.85 32.41
C ARG A 1 -9.57 -3.82 31.58
N PHE A 2 -9.88 -4.02 30.29
CA PHE A 2 -9.14 -4.91 29.38
C PHE A 2 -7.61 -4.63 29.34
N LYS A 3 -7.20 -3.39 29.03
CA LYS A 3 -5.79 -2.98 28.99
C LYS A 3 -5.01 -3.28 30.27
N VAL A 4 -5.60 -2.98 31.44
CA VAL A 4 -4.96 -3.19 32.75
C VAL A 4 -4.67 -4.68 32.99
N VAL A 5 -5.61 -5.55 32.63
CA VAL A 5 -5.43 -7.00 32.76
C VAL A 5 -4.33 -7.50 31.83
N LEU A 6 -4.32 -7.07 30.56
CA LEU A 6 -3.26 -7.45 29.61
C LEU A 6 -1.87 -7.07 30.10
N VAL A 7 -1.70 -5.83 30.54
CA VAL A 7 -0.44 -5.29 31.07
C VAL A 7 0.05 -6.12 32.25
N GLN A 8 -0.84 -6.44 33.20
CA GLN A 8 -0.51 -7.26 34.36
C GLN A 8 -0.14 -8.71 34.00
N VAL A 9 -0.90 -9.33 33.10
CA VAL A 9 -0.69 -10.73 32.69
C VAL A 9 0.58 -10.89 31.86
N LEU A 10 0.84 -9.96 30.95
CA LEU A 10 1.99 -10.01 30.04
C LEU A 10 3.28 -9.45 30.66
N GLY A 11 3.18 -8.71 31.78
CA GLY A 11 4.33 -8.11 32.45
C GLY A 11 5.03 -7.02 31.62
N VAL A 12 4.31 -6.36 30.72
CA VAL A 12 4.84 -5.30 29.84
C VAL A 12 4.40 -3.92 30.29
N PRO A 13 5.12 -2.83 29.98
CA PRO A 13 4.69 -1.47 30.31
C PRO A 13 3.31 -1.12 29.72
N GLY A 14 2.52 -0.30 30.42
CA GLY A 14 1.19 0.12 29.95
C GLY A 14 1.19 0.92 28.64
N GLN A 15 2.34 1.48 28.28
CA GLN A 15 2.59 2.23 27.06
C GLN A 15 2.47 1.35 25.80
N VAL A 16 2.70 0.03 25.95
CA VAL A 16 2.68 -0.95 24.85
C VAL A 16 1.34 -0.98 24.12
N PHE A 17 0.23 -0.70 24.79
CA PHE A 17 -1.12 -0.74 24.22
C PHE A 17 -1.75 0.65 24.07
N GLY A 18 -0.92 1.68 23.80
CA GLY A 18 -1.31 3.06 23.50
C GLY A 18 -2.02 3.80 24.64
N ASP A 19 -1.89 5.13 24.75
CA ASP A 19 -2.61 5.87 25.81
C ASP A 19 -4.11 6.02 25.53
N ASP A 20 -4.49 6.00 24.25
CA ASP A 20 -5.88 6.06 23.79
C ASP A 20 -6.35 4.69 23.28
N VAL A 21 -7.05 3.98 24.17
CA VAL A 21 -7.66 2.68 23.88
C VAL A 21 -8.63 2.75 22.69
N MET A 22 -9.29 3.90 22.45
CA MET A 22 -10.23 4.04 21.34
C MET A 22 -9.52 4.13 19.99
N THR A 23 -8.35 4.77 19.93
CA THR A 23 -7.55 4.76 18.70
C THR A 23 -7.14 3.35 18.32
N ASP A 24 -6.60 2.56 19.25
CA ASP A 24 -6.19 1.18 18.94
C ASP A 24 -7.40 0.29 18.66
N TYR A 25 -8.52 0.53 19.32
CA TYR A 25 -9.77 -0.16 19.03
C TYR A 25 -10.19 0.02 17.57
N VAL A 26 -10.29 1.26 17.09
CA VAL A 26 -10.72 1.56 15.71
C VAL A 26 -9.71 1.03 14.68
N ARG A 27 -8.44 0.90 15.02
CA ARG A 27 -7.43 0.35 14.11
C ARG A 27 -7.60 -1.14 13.90
N PHE A 28 -8.04 -1.88 14.92
CA PHE A 28 -8.19 -3.34 14.83
C PHE A 28 -9.63 -3.80 14.55
N ASP A 29 -10.61 -2.88 14.54
CA ASP A 29 -12.00 -3.11 14.10
C ASP A 29 -12.06 -3.06 12.57
N PHE A 30 -11.84 -4.20 11.91
CA PHE A 30 -11.62 -4.27 10.47
C PHE A 30 -12.87 -4.09 9.64
N ASP A 31 -14.02 -4.50 10.17
CA ASP A 31 -15.31 -4.34 9.51
C ASP A 31 -16.03 -3.04 9.94
N GLY A 32 -15.48 -2.32 10.92
CA GLY A 32 -16.01 -1.06 11.43
C GLY A 32 -17.34 -1.24 12.17
N ASN A 33 -17.65 -2.44 12.65
CA ASN A 33 -18.92 -2.74 13.32
C ASN A 33 -18.98 -2.17 14.76
N GLY A 34 -17.87 -1.60 15.24
CA GLY A 34 -17.73 -1.04 16.57
C GLY A 34 -17.43 -2.07 17.64
N ARG A 35 -16.97 -3.28 17.29
CA ARG A 35 -16.61 -4.42 18.17
C ARG A 35 -15.38 -5.15 17.66
N LEU A 36 -14.49 -5.52 18.58
CA LEU A 36 -13.37 -6.40 18.25
C LEU A 36 -13.75 -7.87 18.42
N GLU A 37 -13.64 -8.63 17.34
CA GLU A 37 -13.67 -10.08 17.35
C GLU A 37 -12.41 -10.68 17.99
N VAL A 38 -12.46 -11.97 18.34
CA VAL A 38 -11.32 -12.65 18.99
C VAL A 38 -10.04 -12.57 18.15
N ASN A 39 -10.15 -12.71 16.83
CA ASN A 39 -9.01 -12.61 15.91
C ASN A 39 -8.41 -11.20 15.90
N GLU A 40 -9.26 -10.18 15.94
CA GLU A 40 -8.87 -8.77 15.97
C GLU A 40 -8.19 -8.43 17.30
N VAL A 41 -8.73 -8.91 18.41
CA VAL A 41 -8.10 -8.78 19.74
C VAL A 41 -6.74 -9.48 19.78
N TYR A 42 -6.63 -10.70 19.23
CA TYR A 42 -5.36 -11.41 19.13
C TYR A 42 -4.33 -10.60 18.34
N LYS A 43 -4.72 -10.04 17.19
CA LYS A 43 -3.86 -9.21 16.35
C LYS A 43 -3.46 -7.92 17.05
N LEU A 44 -4.39 -7.25 17.72
CA LEU A 44 -4.11 -6.07 18.54
C LEU A 44 -3.01 -6.38 19.55
N VAL A 45 -3.15 -7.48 20.30
CA VAL A 45 -2.15 -7.84 21.31
C VAL A 45 -0.80 -8.18 20.67
N LYS A 46 -0.81 -9.04 19.64
CA LYS A 46 0.40 -9.49 18.94
C LYS A 46 1.19 -8.32 18.37
N PHE A 47 0.54 -7.42 17.64
CA PHE A 47 1.22 -6.31 16.95
C PHE A 47 1.77 -5.26 17.92
N ASN A 48 1.02 -4.93 18.98
CA ASN A 48 1.54 -4.02 20.02
C ASN A 48 2.79 -4.59 20.72
N LEU A 49 2.82 -5.90 20.99
CA LEU A 49 4.01 -6.56 21.51
C LEU A 49 5.16 -6.58 20.50
N TRP A 50 4.87 -6.82 19.22
CA TRP A 50 5.85 -6.85 18.14
C TRP A 50 6.55 -5.49 17.99
N GLU A 51 5.78 -4.40 17.99
CA GLU A 51 6.29 -3.03 17.95
C GLU A 51 7.11 -2.70 19.20
N HIS A 52 6.67 -3.14 20.38
CA HIS A 52 7.44 -2.95 21.61
C HIS A 52 8.81 -3.64 21.54
N VAL A 53 8.87 -4.86 20.98
CA VAL A 53 10.15 -5.57 20.74
C VAL A 53 11.02 -4.81 19.74
N LYS A 54 10.45 -4.28 18.64
CA LYS A 54 11.17 -3.42 17.68
C LYS A 54 11.75 -2.17 18.37
N ALA A 55 10.97 -1.49 19.21
CA ALA A 55 11.39 -0.30 19.95
C ALA A 55 12.54 -0.57 20.94
N LEU A 56 12.64 -1.79 21.48
CA LEU A 56 13.74 -2.23 22.34
C LEU A 56 15.00 -2.64 21.54
N GLY A 57 15.01 -2.47 20.23
CA GLY A 57 16.11 -2.88 19.35
C GLY A 57 16.11 -4.37 19.01
N GLY A 58 15.04 -5.10 19.38
CA GLY A 58 14.81 -6.44 18.87
C GLY A 58 14.50 -6.38 17.38
N THR A 59 15.07 -7.30 16.60
CA THR A 59 14.65 -7.56 15.22
C THR A 59 13.78 -8.82 15.24
N PRO A 60 12.46 -8.68 15.45
CA PRO A 60 11.58 -9.84 15.51
C PRO A 60 11.50 -10.61 14.18
N THR A 61 11.93 -10.01 13.06
CA THR A 61 11.95 -10.66 11.75
C THR A 61 13.37 -10.92 11.25
N GLN A 62 13.59 -12.12 10.69
CA GLN A 62 14.85 -12.56 10.08
C GLN A 62 14.81 -12.49 8.54
N VAL A 63 14.20 -11.45 7.93
CA VAL A 63 14.24 -11.31 6.46
C VAL A 63 15.70 -11.13 6.03
N SER A 64 16.26 -12.19 5.45
CA SER A 64 17.60 -12.19 4.89
C SER A 64 17.56 -11.51 3.52
N VAL A 65 18.42 -10.53 3.33
CA VAL A 65 18.62 -9.86 2.03
C VAL A 65 20.01 -10.26 1.52
N PRO A 66 20.13 -11.43 0.88
CA PRO A 66 21.42 -11.98 0.47
C PRO A 66 22.13 -11.07 -0.54
N PHE A 67 23.46 -11.06 -0.49
CA PHE A 67 24.28 -10.31 -1.44
C PHE A 67 24.49 -11.10 -2.74
N LYS A 68 23.82 -10.68 -3.81
CA LYS A 68 23.85 -11.28 -5.16
C LYS A 68 23.60 -10.21 -6.22
N THR A 69 24.31 -10.26 -7.34
CA THR A 69 23.91 -9.50 -8.55
C THR A 69 22.65 -10.11 -9.17
N LEU A 70 22.00 -9.39 -10.09
CA LEU A 70 20.86 -9.92 -10.85
C LEU A 70 21.21 -11.25 -11.54
N GLU A 71 22.38 -11.33 -12.16
CA GLU A 71 22.86 -12.53 -12.85
C GLU A 71 23.09 -13.69 -11.87
N GLN A 72 23.68 -13.42 -10.71
CA GLN A 72 23.89 -14.43 -9.66
C GLN A 72 22.58 -14.91 -9.04
N ALA A 73 21.55 -14.06 -9.00
CA ALA A 73 20.20 -14.43 -8.61
C ALA A 73 19.41 -15.12 -9.75
N GLY A 74 19.98 -15.23 -10.96
CA GLY A 74 19.37 -15.93 -12.09
C GLY A 74 18.39 -15.07 -12.90
N TYR A 75 18.52 -13.75 -12.87
CA TYR A 75 17.67 -12.81 -13.59
C TYR A 75 18.42 -12.11 -14.72
N THR A 76 17.82 -12.09 -15.90
CA THR A 76 18.28 -11.26 -17.04
C THR A 76 17.27 -10.14 -17.27
N THR A 77 17.70 -8.88 -17.10
CA THR A 77 16.83 -7.72 -17.33
C THR A 77 16.67 -7.44 -18.83
N SER A 78 15.50 -6.93 -19.21
CA SER A 78 15.13 -6.69 -20.61
C SER A 78 14.89 -5.21 -20.89
N ARG A 79 13.76 -4.67 -20.42
CA ARG A 79 13.38 -3.25 -20.57
C ARG A 79 12.91 -2.66 -19.24
N GLU A 80 12.99 -1.34 -19.15
CA GLU A 80 12.35 -0.59 -18.07
C GLU A 80 10.83 -0.58 -18.28
N LEU A 81 10.09 -0.85 -17.20
CA LEU A 81 8.63 -0.77 -17.17
C LEU A 81 8.16 0.60 -16.67
N GLY A 82 8.97 1.26 -15.84
CA GLY A 82 8.75 2.62 -15.38
C GLY A 82 9.78 3.06 -14.35
N GLU A 83 9.79 4.36 -14.08
CA GLU A 83 10.59 4.99 -13.03
C GLU A 83 9.63 5.56 -11.99
N GLY A 84 9.67 5.02 -10.77
CA GLY A 84 8.99 5.56 -9.60
C GLY A 84 9.87 6.58 -8.88
N SER A 85 9.32 7.25 -7.86
CA SER A 85 10.07 8.23 -7.06
C SER A 85 11.25 7.63 -6.28
N GLN A 86 11.21 6.32 -6.00
CA GLN A 86 12.19 5.63 -5.13
C GLN A 86 12.89 4.43 -5.82
N ALA A 87 12.38 3.98 -6.97
CA ALA A 87 12.87 2.77 -7.62
C ALA A 87 12.68 2.82 -9.14
N VAL A 88 13.61 2.19 -9.85
CA VAL A 88 13.45 1.87 -11.27
C VAL A 88 12.86 0.48 -11.39
N VAL A 89 11.77 0.34 -12.13
CA VAL A 89 11.07 -0.93 -12.32
C VAL A 89 11.47 -1.54 -13.64
N ARG A 90 11.96 -2.78 -13.62
CA ARG A 90 12.45 -3.49 -14.82
C ARG A 90 11.71 -4.79 -15.05
N LEU A 91 11.47 -5.10 -16.32
CA LEU A 91 11.06 -6.43 -16.74
C LEU A 91 12.30 -7.31 -16.81
N ALA A 92 12.27 -8.46 -16.15
CA ALA A 92 13.34 -9.45 -16.18
C ALA A 92 12.79 -10.83 -16.51
N ARG A 93 13.67 -11.74 -16.91
CA ARG A 93 13.37 -13.15 -17.10
C ARG A 93 14.21 -13.98 -16.15
N ASP A 94 13.58 -14.93 -15.47
CA ASP A 94 14.25 -15.86 -14.57
C ASP A 94 14.92 -17.02 -15.33
N SER A 95 15.62 -17.90 -14.61
CA SER A 95 16.31 -19.06 -15.17
C SER A 95 15.38 -20.09 -15.83
N GLN A 96 14.08 -20.07 -15.52
CA GLN A 96 13.05 -20.92 -16.13
C GLN A 96 12.39 -20.26 -17.34
N GLY A 97 12.78 -19.04 -17.69
CA GLY A 97 12.21 -18.29 -18.79
C GLY A 97 10.93 -17.52 -18.43
N ARG A 98 10.54 -17.47 -17.15
CA ARG A 98 9.35 -16.74 -16.69
C ARG A 98 9.67 -15.27 -16.52
N GLU A 99 8.73 -14.42 -16.90
CA GLU A 99 8.89 -12.97 -16.76
C GLU A 99 8.57 -12.51 -15.33
N ARG A 100 9.30 -11.50 -14.87
CA ARG A 100 9.25 -10.93 -13.52
C ARG A 100 9.36 -9.42 -13.57
N CYS A 101 8.73 -8.76 -12.60
CA CYS A 101 8.86 -7.34 -12.36
C CYS A 101 9.88 -7.13 -11.23
N ILE A 102 11.00 -6.46 -11.50
CA ILE A 102 12.04 -6.20 -10.49
C ILE A 102 12.05 -4.71 -10.18
N LYS A 103 11.69 -4.37 -8.93
CA LYS A 103 11.90 -3.02 -8.40
C LYS A 103 13.36 -2.89 -7.94
N CYS A 104 14.10 -1.95 -8.53
CA CYS A 104 15.50 -1.67 -8.23
C CYS A 104 15.60 -0.38 -7.39
N TYR A 105 15.88 -0.51 -6.10
CA TYR A 105 16.01 0.63 -5.17
C TYR A 105 17.47 1.01 -5.01
N LYS A 106 17.83 2.25 -5.37
CA LYS A 106 19.22 2.70 -5.32
C LYS A 106 19.61 3.05 -3.88
N LYS A 107 20.63 2.37 -3.34
CA LYS A 107 21.06 2.54 -1.93
C LYS A 107 21.40 3.98 -1.57
N GLY A 108 22.05 4.71 -2.48
CA GLY A 108 22.42 6.11 -2.27
C GLY A 108 21.25 7.11 -2.31
N GLN A 109 20.03 6.67 -2.66
CA GLN A 109 18.82 7.51 -2.71
C GLN A 109 17.80 7.14 -1.63
N MET A 110 18.06 6.08 -0.85
CA MET A 110 17.15 5.68 0.23
C MET A 110 17.34 6.55 1.47
N SER A 111 16.24 6.75 2.19
CA SER A 111 16.22 7.36 3.53
C SER A 111 17.03 6.53 4.54
N VAL A 112 17.40 7.16 5.65
CA VAL A 112 17.90 6.45 6.82
C VAL A 112 16.80 5.49 7.28
N GLY A 113 17.07 4.18 7.21
CA GLY A 113 16.08 3.13 7.50
C GLY A 113 15.46 2.44 6.27
N GLY A 114 15.78 2.87 5.04
CA GLY A 114 15.14 2.33 3.83
C GLY A 114 15.27 0.81 3.61
N LEU A 115 16.34 0.17 4.11
CA LEU A 115 16.42 -1.30 4.10
C LEU A 115 15.37 -1.95 5.00
N GLU A 116 15.09 -1.36 6.16
CA GLU A 116 14.09 -1.90 7.08
C GLU A 116 12.68 -1.71 6.51
N GLU A 117 12.40 -0.54 5.92
CA GLU A 117 11.15 -0.28 5.19
C GLU A 117 10.94 -1.28 4.04
N LEU A 118 11.99 -1.60 3.28
CA LEU A 118 11.93 -2.59 2.21
C LEU A 118 11.65 -4.01 2.74
N LYS A 119 12.26 -4.37 3.88
CA LYS A 119 12.00 -5.68 4.52
C LYS A 119 10.59 -5.76 5.06
N ASP A 120 10.08 -4.68 5.66
CA ASP A 120 8.70 -4.58 6.12
C ASP A 120 7.72 -4.69 4.93
N GLU A 121 7.99 -4.01 3.80
CA GLU A 121 7.21 -4.16 2.54
C GLU A 121 7.23 -5.63 2.07
N PHE A 122 8.40 -6.25 2.01
CA PHE A 122 8.53 -7.65 1.60
C PHE A 122 7.77 -8.60 2.51
N GLU A 123 7.91 -8.46 3.82
CA GLU A 123 7.23 -9.29 4.82
C GLU A 123 5.71 -9.13 4.71
N ALA A 124 5.21 -7.89 4.63
CA ALA A 124 3.81 -7.61 4.43
C ALA A 124 3.25 -8.35 3.20
N MET A 125 3.97 -8.30 2.08
CA MET A 125 3.54 -8.98 0.86
C MET A 125 3.63 -10.51 0.96
N GLN A 126 4.63 -11.07 1.66
CA GLN A 126 4.71 -12.51 1.90
C GLN A 126 3.55 -13.06 2.73
N LEU A 127 3.03 -12.24 3.67
CA LEU A 127 1.87 -12.60 4.49
C LEU A 127 0.55 -12.55 3.70
N LEU A 128 0.51 -11.83 2.57
CA LEU A 128 -0.69 -11.58 1.80
C LEU A 128 -0.85 -12.54 0.61
N GLY A 129 -1.46 -13.71 0.86
CA GLY A 129 -1.78 -14.70 -0.17
C GLY A 129 -3.15 -14.52 -0.84
N CYS A 130 -3.46 -13.34 -1.41
CA CYS A 130 -4.76 -13.05 -2.03
C CYS A 130 -4.66 -12.85 -3.55
N GLN A 131 -5.64 -13.34 -4.32
CA GLN A 131 -5.67 -13.20 -5.78
C GLN A 131 -5.62 -11.73 -6.24
N SER A 132 -6.13 -10.80 -5.44
CA SER A 132 -6.20 -9.37 -5.78
C SER A 132 -5.12 -8.52 -5.11
N ILE A 133 -4.06 -9.14 -4.58
CA ILE A 133 -2.88 -8.48 -4.02
C ILE A 133 -1.64 -8.92 -4.78
N ALA A 134 -0.71 -8.00 -5.00
CA ALA A 134 0.53 -8.26 -5.71
C ALA A 134 1.35 -9.35 -5.04
N GLN A 135 1.90 -10.27 -5.85
CA GLN A 135 2.76 -11.33 -5.37
C GLN A 135 4.23 -10.93 -5.44
N THR A 136 4.95 -11.20 -4.36
CA THR A 136 6.39 -11.02 -4.24
C THR A 136 7.06 -12.36 -4.03
N PHE A 137 8.25 -12.55 -4.59
CA PHE A 137 8.97 -13.83 -4.58
C PHE A 137 10.22 -13.79 -3.71
N GLU A 138 11.06 -12.78 -3.89
CA GLU A 138 12.32 -12.67 -3.14
C GLU A 138 12.84 -11.24 -3.08
N VAL A 139 13.76 -11.01 -2.15
CA VAL A 139 14.57 -9.80 -2.04
C VAL A 139 16.05 -10.17 -1.97
N PHE A 140 16.90 -9.36 -2.59
CA PHE A 140 18.36 -9.49 -2.53
C PHE A 140 19.02 -8.14 -2.78
N GLN A 141 20.34 -8.07 -2.70
CA GLN A 141 21.09 -6.82 -2.87
C GLN A 141 22.44 -7.02 -3.55
N ASP A 142 22.95 -5.97 -4.17
CA ASP A 142 24.37 -5.88 -4.56
C ASP A 142 25.03 -4.64 -3.94
N THR A 143 26.14 -4.17 -4.49
CA THR A 143 26.84 -2.97 -3.99
C THR A 143 25.99 -1.70 -4.09
N SER A 144 25.11 -1.60 -5.09
CA SER A 144 24.47 -0.37 -5.52
C SER A 144 22.96 -0.35 -5.28
N PHE A 145 22.30 -1.50 -5.33
CA PHE A 145 20.85 -1.61 -5.28
C PHE A 145 20.36 -2.66 -4.29
N TYR A 146 19.14 -2.45 -3.80
CA TYR A 146 18.27 -3.52 -3.33
C TYR A 146 17.30 -3.89 -4.44
N TYR A 147 16.98 -5.18 -4.53
CA TYR A 147 16.09 -5.74 -5.54
C TYR A 147 14.92 -6.45 -4.87
N MET A 148 13.71 -6.15 -5.31
CA MET A 148 12.50 -6.88 -4.95
C MET A 148 11.89 -7.48 -6.21
N VAL A 149 11.72 -8.80 -6.21
CA VAL A 149 11.22 -9.56 -7.37
C VAL A 149 9.74 -9.86 -7.17
N ASN A 150 8.92 -9.35 -8.08
CA ASN A 150 7.47 -9.44 -8.04
C ASN A 150 6.92 -10.12 -9.31
N GLU A 151 5.66 -10.51 -9.23
CA GLU A 151 4.90 -10.92 -10.40
C GLU A 151 4.71 -9.72 -11.35
N VAL A 152 4.72 -10.02 -12.64
CA VAL A 152 4.52 -9.00 -13.68
C VAL A 152 3.04 -8.94 -14.08
N TYR A 153 2.50 -7.72 -14.11
CA TYR A 153 1.11 -7.46 -14.48
C TYR A 153 1.07 -6.61 -15.76
N TYR A 154 0.47 -7.17 -16.82
CA TYR A 154 0.46 -6.55 -18.16
C TYR A 154 -0.80 -5.74 -18.43
N GLY A 155 -1.78 -5.82 -17.54
CA GLY A 155 -3.05 -5.13 -17.68
C GLY A 155 -2.98 -3.64 -17.35
N GLY A 156 -1.82 -3.10 -16.97
CA GLY A 156 -1.59 -1.68 -16.62
C GLY A 156 -2.44 -1.19 -15.46
N ASP A 157 -2.29 0.09 -15.11
CA ASP A 157 -2.97 0.72 -13.97
C ASP A 157 -4.34 1.34 -14.30
N PHE A 158 -5.08 1.73 -13.26
CA PHE A 158 -6.40 2.34 -13.39
C PHE A 158 -6.36 3.72 -14.07
N GLY A 159 -5.23 4.43 -14.05
CA GLY A 159 -5.10 5.77 -14.63
C GLY A 159 -5.34 5.78 -16.15
N GLN A 160 -5.02 4.67 -16.83
CA GLN A 160 -5.24 4.50 -18.27
C GLN A 160 -6.40 3.55 -18.61
N LEU A 161 -7.10 3.03 -17.61
CA LEU A 161 -8.10 1.98 -17.78
C LEU A 161 -9.24 2.38 -18.71
N LYS A 162 -9.84 3.55 -18.52
CA LYS A 162 -10.97 4.00 -19.36
C LYS A 162 -10.57 4.18 -20.81
N GLN A 163 -9.39 4.76 -21.07
CA GLN A 163 -8.89 4.96 -22.43
C GLN A 163 -8.72 3.60 -23.12
N ARG A 164 -8.09 2.63 -22.45
CA ARG A 164 -7.84 1.30 -23.01
C ARG A 164 -9.12 0.49 -23.17
N ALA A 165 -10.05 0.57 -22.23
CA ALA A 165 -11.37 -0.07 -22.32
C ALA A 165 -12.16 0.44 -23.53
N ARG A 166 -12.15 1.76 -23.79
CA ARG A 166 -12.74 2.37 -25.00
C ARG A 166 -12.10 1.82 -26.28
N LEU A 167 -10.76 1.74 -26.33
CA LEU A 167 -10.04 1.23 -27.49
C LEU A 167 -10.33 -0.25 -27.77
N GLN A 168 -10.59 -1.06 -26.73
CA GLN A 168 -10.99 -2.46 -26.86
C GLN A 168 -12.49 -2.66 -27.09
N GLY A 169 -13.29 -1.60 -27.17
CA GLY A 169 -14.75 -1.69 -27.37
C GLY A 169 -15.51 -2.25 -26.18
N VAL A 170 -14.96 -2.15 -24.96
CA VAL A 170 -15.59 -2.65 -23.73
C VAL A 170 -16.79 -1.77 -23.36
N ASN A 171 -17.93 -2.39 -23.08
CA ASN A 171 -19.07 -1.70 -22.47
C ASN A 171 -18.77 -1.44 -20.99
N MET A 172 -18.43 -0.20 -20.65
CA MET A 172 -18.12 0.22 -19.28
C MET A 172 -19.40 0.57 -18.49
N ASP A 173 -20.35 -0.38 -18.45
CA ASP A 173 -21.58 -0.23 -17.69
C ASP A 173 -21.36 -0.37 -16.17
N GLU A 174 -22.42 -0.18 -15.39
CA GLU A 174 -22.37 -0.29 -13.93
C GLU A 174 -21.88 -1.67 -13.47
N ASP A 175 -22.22 -2.74 -14.19
CA ASP A 175 -21.82 -4.09 -13.81
C ASP A 175 -20.33 -4.33 -14.01
N TRP A 176 -19.76 -3.78 -15.08
CA TRP A 176 -18.33 -3.81 -15.32
C TRP A 176 -17.54 -3.09 -14.22
N TRP A 177 -17.96 -1.87 -13.85
CA TRP A 177 -17.35 -1.12 -12.75
C TRP A 177 -17.53 -1.81 -11.39
N ARG A 178 -18.73 -2.33 -11.11
CA ARG A 178 -19.02 -3.08 -9.88
C ARG A 178 -18.09 -4.28 -9.73
N LYS A 179 -17.78 -5.00 -10.81
CA LYS A 179 -16.84 -6.13 -10.80
C LYS A 179 -15.42 -5.72 -10.46
N LEU A 180 -14.95 -4.58 -10.95
CA LEU A 180 -13.63 -4.02 -10.63
C LEU A 180 -13.55 -3.61 -9.17
N PHE A 181 -14.43 -2.71 -8.72
CA PHE A 181 -14.36 -2.16 -7.37
C PHE A 181 -14.62 -3.19 -6.27
N ARG A 182 -15.45 -4.22 -6.56
CA ARG A 182 -15.60 -5.36 -5.65
C ARG A 182 -14.30 -6.14 -5.45
N GLN A 183 -13.45 -6.25 -6.47
CA GLN A 183 -12.13 -6.89 -6.31
C GLN A 183 -11.20 -6.02 -5.46
N CYS A 184 -11.22 -4.69 -5.64
CA CYS A 184 -10.48 -3.76 -4.78
C CYS A 184 -10.92 -3.90 -3.31
N LEU A 185 -12.23 -3.87 -3.04
CA LEU A 185 -12.77 -4.00 -1.69
C LEU A 185 -12.39 -5.33 -1.04
N ARG A 186 -12.42 -6.44 -1.78
CA ARG A 186 -11.97 -7.75 -1.27
C ARG A 186 -10.47 -7.77 -0.95
N ALA A 187 -9.65 -7.08 -1.75
CA ALA A 187 -8.22 -6.96 -1.47
C ALA A 187 -8.00 -6.17 -0.17
N LEU A 188 -8.71 -5.05 0.01
CA LEU A 188 -8.63 -4.23 1.23
C LEU A 188 -9.13 -5.00 2.45
N GLU A 189 -10.31 -5.63 2.38
CA GLU A 189 -10.86 -6.46 3.45
C GLU A 189 -9.84 -7.53 3.89
N PHE A 190 -9.27 -8.27 2.94
CA PHE A 190 -8.27 -9.28 3.25
C PHE A 190 -7.02 -8.68 3.92
N MET A 191 -6.54 -7.53 3.44
CA MET A 191 -5.37 -6.85 3.99
C MET A 191 -5.62 -6.34 5.41
N HIS A 192 -6.76 -5.68 5.62
CA HIS A 192 -7.19 -5.19 6.93
C HIS A 192 -7.36 -6.34 7.91
N GLN A 193 -7.95 -7.45 7.47
CA GLN A 193 -8.00 -8.66 8.27
C GLN A 193 -6.61 -9.13 8.69
N GLN A 194 -5.55 -8.96 7.88
CA GLN A 194 -4.17 -9.26 8.27
C GLN A 194 -3.48 -8.17 9.10
N ALA A 195 -4.23 -7.19 9.62
CA ALA A 195 -3.72 -6.07 10.41
C ALA A 195 -2.72 -5.18 9.65
N MET A 196 -2.94 -5.05 8.33
CA MET A 196 -2.18 -4.20 7.42
C MET A 196 -3.08 -3.13 6.82
N ILE A 197 -2.58 -1.90 6.67
CA ILE A 197 -3.26 -0.79 5.97
C ILE A 197 -2.36 -0.35 4.82
N HIS A 198 -2.90 -0.16 3.62
CA HIS A 198 -2.12 0.19 2.44
C HIS A 198 -1.60 1.64 2.49
N CYS A 199 -2.42 2.59 2.96
CA CYS A 199 -2.08 4.01 3.16
C CYS A 199 -1.77 4.82 1.88
N ASP A 200 -1.88 4.23 0.69
CA ASP A 200 -1.58 4.90 -0.59
C ASP A 200 -2.39 4.31 -1.76
N ILE A 201 -3.68 4.05 -1.52
CA ILE A 201 -4.59 3.62 -2.58
C ILE A 201 -4.85 4.79 -3.54
N LYS A 202 -4.52 4.59 -4.80
CA LYS A 202 -4.69 5.53 -5.91
C LYS A 202 -4.68 4.76 -7.24
N GLU A 203 -5.07 5.41 -8.33
CA GLU A 203 -5.19 4.77 -9.64
C GLU A 203 -3.89 4.07 -10.09
N PRO A 204 -2.68 4.66 -9.93
CA PRO A 204 -1.42 3.99 -10.26
C PRO A 204 -1.14 2.70 -9.47
N ASN A 205 -1.71 2.56 -8.27
CA ASN A 205 -1.49 1.43 -7.36
C ASN A 205 -2.57 0.36 -7.47
N ILE A 206 -3.50 0.50 -8.42
CA ILE A 206 -4.50 -0.51 -8.76
C ILE A 206 -4.26 -0.92 -10.21
N MET A 207 -3.75 -2.12 -10.41
CA MET A 207 -3.43 -2.66 -11.73
C MET A 207 -4.38 -3.76 -12.15
N LEU A 208 -4.33 -4.10 -13.43
CA LEU A 208 -4.95 -5.31 -13.96
C LEU A 208 -3.88 -6.37 -14.27
N LYS A 209 -4.21 -7.63 -14.01
CA LYS A 209 -3.27 -8.73 -14.25
C LYS A 209 -2.94 -8.89 -15.74
N THR A 210 -3.95 -8.77 -16.59
CA THR A 210 -3.85 -8.97 -18.04
C THR A 210 -4.53 -7.83 -18.79
N ASP A 211 -4.24 -7.72 -20.09
CA ASP A 211 -4.89 -6.74 -20.98
C ASP A 211 -6.32 -7.15 -21.40
N GLN A 212 -6.92 -8.16 -20.77
CA GLN A 212 -8.27 -8.64 -21.09
C GLN A 212 -9.35 -7.81 -20.37
N LEU A 213 -9.74 -6.68 -20.95
CA LEU A 213 -10.62 -5.72 -20.29
C LEU A 213 -12.11 -6.12 -20.29
N HIS A 214 -12.51 -7.14 -21.04
CA HIS A 214 -13.89 -7.67 -21.00
C HIS A 214 -14.19 -8.43 -19.70
N LYS A 215 -13.16 -8.96 -19.04
CA LYS A 215 -13.24 -9.66 -17.75
C LYS A 215 -12.01 -9.30 -16.91
N PRO A 216 -11.92 -8.04 -16.44
CA PRO A 216 -10.71 -7.54 -15.83
C PRO A 216 -10.48 -8.18 -14.46
N GLU A 217 -9.24 -8.62 -14.23
CA GLU A 217 -8.76 -9.10 -12.94
C GLU A 217 -7.89 -8.05 -12.28
N VAL A 218 -8.34 -7.52 -11.15
CA VAL A 218 -7.67 -6.45 -10.41
C VAL A 218 -6.62 -7.02 -9.48
N VAL A 219 -5.51 -6.29 -9.37
CA VAL A 219 -4.45 -6.50 -8.39
C VAL A 219 -4.02 -5.17 -7.79
N VAL A 220 -4.04 -5.08 -6.46
CA VAL A 220 -3.49 -3.95 -5.71
C VAL A 220 -1.97 -4.14 -5.59
N VAL A 221 -1.21 -3.10 -5.93
CA VAL A 221 0.25 -3.11 -6.00
C VAL A 221 0.83 -1.99 -5.14
N ASP A 222 2.14 -2.06 -4.91
CA ASP A 222 2.95 -1.03 -4.26
C ASP A 222 2.65 -0.78 -2.77
N PHE A 223 3.31 -1.58 -1.93
CA PHE A 223 3.11 -1.61 -0.48
C PHE A 223 4.15 -0.79 0.28
N GLY A 224 4.90 0.08 -0.40
CA GLY A 224 6.01 0.85 0.20
C GLY A 224 5.59 1.87 1.27
N LEU A 225 4.30 2.22 1.33
CA LEU A 225 3.72 3.01 2.41
C LEU A 225 2.81 2.20 3.33
N SER A 226 2.67 0.89 3.07
CA SER A 226 1.86 0.03 3.91
C SER A 226 2.47 -0.04 5.30
N LYS A 227 1.60 0.00 6.30
CA LYS A 227 2.02 -0.07 7.69
C LYS A 227 1.25 -1.16 8.38
N ALA A 228 1.97 -1.94 9.19
CA ALA A 228 1.32 -2.62 10.29
C ALA A 228 0.58 -1.58 11.12
N MET A 229 -0.55 -1.96 11.72
CA MET A 229 -1.34 -1.03 12.54
C MET A 229 -0.69 -0.76 13.92
N GLY A 230 0.64 -0.80 13.99
CA GLY A 230 1.46 -0.34 15.09
C GLY A 230 1.55 1.19 15.13
N ALA A 231 1.66 1.77 16.33
CA ALA A 231 1.78 3.22 16.49
C ALA A 231 3.18 3.70 16.05
N GLY A 232 3.33 4.08 14.78
CA GLY A 232 4.55 4.74 14.32
C GLY A 232 4.66 6.15 14.90
N GLU A 233 5.80 6.45 15.55
CA GLU A 233 6.10 7.72 16.22
C GLU A 233 6.40 8.89 15.26
N THR A 234 6.47 8.66 13.95
CA THR A 234 7.10 9.63 13.03
C THR A 234 6.23 10.82 12.63
N GLY A 235 4.96 10.89 13.03
CA GLY A 235 4.10 12.09 12.88
C GLY A 235 3.85 12.58 11.44
N ILE A 236 4.49 11.99 10.43
CA ILE A 236 4.30 12.29 9.01
C ILE A 236 3.34 11.24 8.46
N CYS A 237 2.16 11.71 8.07
CA CYS A 237 1.21 10.91 7.31
C CYS A 237 1.79 10.69 5.90
N GLY A 238 2.40 9.52 5.67
CA GLY A 238 2.65 9.04 4.32
C GLY A 238 1.33 8.91 3.56
N GLY A 239 1.37 9.04 2.23
CA GLY A 239 0.21 8.95 1.34
C GLY A 239 0.22 10.05 0.28
N THR A 240 -0.59 9.87 -0.76
CA THR A 240 -0.69 10.83 -1.86
C THR A 240 -1.73 11.92 -1.54
N PRO A 241 -1.38 13.22 -1.58
CA PRO A 241 -2.34 14.31 -1.39
C PRO A 241 -3.56 14.18 -2.31
N GLY A 242 -4.75 14.49 -1.80
CA GLY A 242 -6.03 14.25 -2.47
C GLY A 242 -6.64 12.87 -2.18
N TYR A 243 -5.86 11.90 -1.70
CA TYR A 243 -6.34 10.57 -1.31
C TYR A 243 -6.26 10.32 0.21
N ILE A 244 -5.50 11.14 0.94
CA ILE A 244 -5.37 11.04 2.39
C ILE A 244 -6.70 11.45 3.05
N PRO A 245 -7.29 10.65 3.93
CA PRO A 245 -8.58 10.95 4.54
C PRO A 245 -8.46 12.03 5.64
N PRO A 246 -9.55 12.78 5.91
CA PRO A 246 -9.52 13.92 6.83
C PRO A 246 -9.15 13.54 8.27
N GLU A 247 -9.59 12.38 8.77
CA GLU A 247 -9.24 11.87 10.09
C GLU A 247 -7.74 11.58 10.21
N THR A 248 -7.10 11.08 9.16
CA THR A 248 -5.66 10.84 9.14
C THR A 248 -4.88 12.16 9.11
N LEU A 249 -5.35 13.17 8.37
CA LEU A 249 -4.76 14.52 8.38
C LEU A 249 -4.79 15.14 9.78
N LYS A 250 -5.89 14.92 10.52
CA LYS A 250 -6.10 15.43 11.87
C LYS A 250 -5.28 14.67 12.93
N THR A 251 -5.30 13.34 12.88
CA THR A 251 -4.72 12.48 13.91
C THR A 251 -3.29 12.06 13.65
N ARG A 252 -2.79 12.26 12.41
CA ARG A 252 -1.52 11.74 11.90
C ARG A 252 -1.42 10.21 11.95
N LYS A 253 -2.56 9.51 12.02
CA LYS A 253 -2.65 8.04 12.10
C LYS A 253 -3.56 7.51 11.00
N TRP A 254 -3.12 6.46 10.33
CA TRP A 254 -3.93 5.71 9.38
C TRP A 254 -4.83 4.69 10.09
N PHE A 255 -6.02 4.49 9.53
CA PHE A 255 -7.03 3.53 9.95
C PHE A 255 -7.48 2.70 8.75
N PRO A 256 -8.03 1.48 8.95
CA PRO A 256 -8.57 0.67 7.85
C PRO A 256 -9.57 1.43 6.97
N GLY A 257 -10.47 2.21 7.58
CA GLY A 257 -11.41 3.08 6.88
C GLY A 257 -10.75 4.13 5.97
N GLY A 258 -9.48 4.47 6.21
CA GLY A 258 -8.73 5.38 5.37
C GLY A 258 -8.47 4.83 3.97
N ASP A 259 -8.15 3.53 3.84
CA ASP A 259 -8.00 2.91 2.52
C ASP A 259 -9.34 2.88 1.76
N VAL A 260 -10.46 2.73 2.49
CA VAL A 260 -11.81 2.76 1.93
C VAL A 260 -12.15 4.16 1.42
N PHE A 261 -11.80 5.20 2.17
CA PHE A 261 -11.91 6.60 1.72
C PHE A 261 -11.09 6.81 0.44
N SER A 262 -9.82 6.41 0.42
CA SER A 262 -8.95 6.57 -0.75
C SER A 262 -9.49 5.82 -1.97
N LEU A 263 -10.05 4.61 -1.80
CA LEU A 263 -10.74 3.90 -2.87
C LEU A 263 -12.00 4.65 -3.35
N GLY A 264 -12.75 5.28 -2.43
CA GLY A 264 -13.88 6.15 -2.77
C GLY A 264 -13.47 7.34 -3.65
N VAL A 265 -12.32 7.95 -3.35
CA VAL A 265 -11.71 9.01 -4.19
C VAL A 265 -11.42 8.46 -5.59
N VAL A 266 -10.75 7.30 -5.70
CA VAL A 266 -10.48 6.63 -6.99
C VAL A 266 -11.78 6.38 -7.76
N MET A 267 -12.80 5.81 -7.11
CA MET A 267 -14.10 5.54 -7.73
C MET A 267 -14.70 6.82 -8.29
N PHE A 268 -14.72 7.90 -7.51
CA PHE A 268 -15.28 9.18 -7.94
C PHE A 268 -14.52 9.74 -9.14
N GLN A 269 -13.19 9.83 -9.07
CA GLN A 269 -12.35 10.39 -10.13
C GLN A 269 -12.44 9.60 -11.44
N MET A 270 -12.50 8.27 -11.37
CA MET A 270 -12.70 7.41 -12.54
C MET A 270 -14.08 7.66 -13.20
N MET A 271 -15.13 7.85 -12.40
CA MET A 271 -16.49 8.06 -12.90
C MET A 271 -16.70 9.46 -13.48
N THR A 272 -16.00 10.47 -12.94
CA THR A 272 -16.10 11.88 -13.39
C THR A 272 -15.02 12.33 -14.37
N ASP A 273 -14.15 11.41 -14.83
CA ASP A 273 -13.00 11.74 -15.69
C ASP A 273 -12.10 12.86 -15.10
N SER A 274 -11.93 12.84 -13.77
CA SER A 274 -11.19 13.84 -12.98
C SER A 274 -9.97 13.21 -12.29
N ILE A 275 -9.20 12.41 -13.05
CA ILE A 275 -7.93 11.84 -12.56
C ILE A 275 -6.85 12.94 -12.66
N PRO A 276 -6.06 13.18 -11.59
CA PRO A 276 -4.97 14.16 -11.63
C PRO A 276 -3.95 13.83 -12.72
N ASP A 277 -3.58 14.80 -13.57
CA ASP A 277 -2.47 14.66 -14.52
C ASP A 277 -1.16 15.13 -13.85
N PRO A 278 -0.24 14.21 -13.50
CA PRO A 278 1.03 14.57 -12.86
C PRO A 278 1.98 15.35 -13.79
N LYS A 279 1.72 15.42 -15.10
CA LYS A 279 2.53 16.16 -16.09
C LYS A 279 1.96 17.53 -16.44
N ALA A 280 0.78 17.90 -15.93
CA ALA A 280 0.18 19.20 -16.18
C ALA A 280 1.04 20.33 -15.58
N ARG A 281 1.63 21.17 -16.44
CA ARG A 281 2.54 22.28 -16.04
C ARG A 281 1.83 23.50 -15.44
N THR A 282 0.50 23.52 -15.41
CA THR A 282 -0.30 24.64 -14.90
C THR A 282 -0.79 24.36 -13.49
N ARG A 283 -0.38 25.20 -12.52
CA ARG A 283 -0.79 25.16 -11.10
C ARG A 283 -2.31 25.31 -10.86
N VAL A 284 -3.11 25.59 -11.89
CA VAL A 284 -4.54 25.94 -11.79
C VAL A 284 -5.45 24.74 -12.13
N HIS A 285 -4.91 23.64 -12.68
CA HIS A 285 -5.71 22.51 -13.13
C HIS A 285 -5.08 21.13 -12.84
N THR A 286 -4.76 20.82 -11.58
CA THR A 286 -4.78 19.41 -11.17
C THR A 286 -6.23 19.01 -10.96
N LYS A 287 -6.87 18.51 -12.02
CA LYS A 287 -8.26 18.00 -12.00
C LYS A 287 -8.30 16.71 -11.17
N GLY A 288 -8.37 16.86 -9.86
CA GLY A 288 -8.50 15.78 -8.89
C GLY A 288 -9.40 16.22 -7.76
N LEU A 289 -10.09 15.26 -7.15
CA LEU A 289 -10.91 15.54 -5.97
C LEU A 289 -10.01 16.10 -4.86
N PHE A 290 -10.45 17.20 -4.23
CA PHE A 290 -9.68 17.96 -3.22
C PHE A 290 -8.37 18.61 -3.71
N LEU A 291 -8.10 18.62 -5.01
CA LEU A 291 -6.92 19.26 -5.60
C LEU A 291 -7.24 20.52 -6.40
N GLU A 292 -8.52 20.74 -6.72
CA GLU A 292 -8.96 21.89 -7.51
C GLU A 292 -8.68 23.21 -6.76
N GLY A 293 -8.00 24.15 -7.42
CA GLY A 293 -7.65 25.45 -6.85
C GLY A 293 -6.58 25.43 -5.75
N CYS A 294 -6.02 24.26 -5.41
CA CYS A 294 -5.00 24.12 -4.37
C CYS A 294 -3.59 24.41 -4.92
N ALA A 295 -2.87 25.33 -4.30
CA ALA A 295 -1.49 25.66 -4.66
C ALA A 295 -0.45 25.02 -3.73
N THR A 296 -0.86 24.67 -2.51
CA THR A 296 0.00 24.11 -1.46
C THR A 296 -0.60 22.85 -0.85
N PHE A 297 0.23 22.03 -0.20
CA PHE A 297 -0.25 20.87 0.56
C PHE A 297 -1.22 21.28 1.68
N GLN A 298 -1.05 22.47 2.25
CA GLN A 298 -1.97 23.00 3.25
C GLN A 298 -3.35 23.32 2.67
N ASP A 299 -3.41 23.85 1.45
CA ASP A 299 -4.67 24.10 0.73
C ASP A 299 -5.41 22.77 0.50
N MET A 300 -4.67 21.74 0.08
CA MET A 300 -5.24 20.40 -0.12
C MET A 300 -5.79 19.84 1.20
N CYS A 301 -5.05 19.99 2.30
CA CYS A 301 -5.53 19.54 3.61
C CYS A 301 -6.82 20.25 4.01
N GLN A 302 -6.91 21.57 3.77
CA GLN A 302 -8.12 22.33 4.04
C GLN A 302 -9.27 21.88 3.16
N ALA A 303 -9.03 21.66 1.87
CA ALA A 303 -10.05 21.18 0.92
C ALA A 303 -10.59 19.79 1.29
N THR A 304 -9.74 18.89 1.78
CA THR A 304 -10.16 17.55 2.24
C THR A 304 -10.93 17.58 3.56
N MET A 305 -10.68 18.56 4.43
CA MET A 305 -11.34 18.68 5.74
C MET A 305 -12.64 19.49 5.72
N ALA A 306 -12.95 20.18 4.62
CA ALA A 306 -14.13 21.03 4.45
C ALA A 306 -15.37 20.21 4.07
#